data_AF-A0A3N4QMZ0-F1
#
_entry.id   AF-A0A3N4QMZ0-F1
#
_cell.length_a   1.000
_cell.length_b   1.000
_cell.length_c   1.000
_cell.angle_alpha   90.00
_cell.angle_beta   90.00
_cell.angle_gamma   90.00
#
_symmetry.space_group_name_H-M   'P 1'
#
loop_
_entity.id
_entity.type
_entity.pdbx_description
1 polymer ?
#
loop_
_entity_poly.entity_id
_entity_poly.type
_entity_poly.pdbx_seq_one_letter_code
_entity_poly.pdbx_strand_id
1 'polypeptide(L)'
;MATSISNNITHGASGTLGDVVFRRMHGKIVLCKRPRPSSKPPSNEQLALRGRFRMAQQYAGRAIKTPSLRAVYASKAKKTGRTVYHLALQDASVAPAIFRLITGPRIRIYARDNFRVQAVSIVIVTASGSIWEEGAAVQQANRFEWTYTLKKLPQADCTLHIVATDLPGNTTGRELIIPAAAFINETRHFG
;
A
#
# COMPACT_ATOMS: atom_id res chain seq x y z
N MET A 1 -22.61 -7.61 -26.35
CA MET A 1 -23.31 -6.94 -25.24
C MET A 1 -24.38 -6.08 -25.87
N ALA A 2 -25.64 -6.22 -25.45
CA ALA A 2 -26.74 -5.46 -26.02
C ALA A 2 -27.34 -4.52 -24.96
N THR A 3 -27.56 -3.27 -25.32
CA THR A 3 -28.16 -2.26 -24.44
C THR A 3 -29.64 -2.12 -24.74
N SER A 4 -30.49 -2.27 -23.73
CA SER A 4 -31.93 -2.00 -23.85
C SER A 4 -32.17 -0.52 -23.51
N ILE A 5 -32.64 0.26 -24.50
CA ILE A 5 -32.76 1.72 -24.38
C ILE A 5 -34.19 2.12 -23.96
N SER A 6 -35.21 1.53 -24.59
CA SER A 6 -36.63 1.83 -24.33
C SER A 6 -37.47 0.56 -24.52
N ASN A 7 -37.52 -0.30 -23.50
CA ASN A 7 -38.30 -1.53 -23.54
C ASN A 7 -39.02 -1.75 -22.20
N ASN A 8 -40.34 -1.56 -22.22
CA ASN A 8 -41.23 -1.74 -21.06
C ASN A 8 -41.20 -3.16 -20.48
N ILE A 9 -40.94 -4.18 -21.30
CA ILE A 9 -40.89 -5.58 -20.84
C ILE A 9 -39.66 -5.83 -19.98
N THR A 10 -38.53 -5.22 -20.34
CA THR A 10 -37.26 -5.37 -19.60
C THR A 10 -37.06 -4.30 -18.54
N HIS A 11 -37.97 -3.33 -18.44
CA HIS A 11 -37.87 -2.22 -17.51
C HIS A 11 -38.02 -2.71 -16.07
N GLY A 12 -36.99 -2.50 -15.25
CA GLY A 12 -36.95 -3.01 -13.88
C GLY A 12 -36.47 -4.46 -13.73
N ALA A 13 -36.28 -5.20 -14.82
CA ALA A 13 -35.77 -6.58 -14.78
C ALA A 13 -34.35 -6.63 -14.21
N SER A 14 -34.09 -7.61 -13.34
CA SER A 14 -32.78 -7.89 -12.75
C SER A 14 -32.59 -9.40 -12.58
N GLY A 15 -31.33 -9.84 -12.50
CA GLY A 15 -31.01 -11.26 -12.31
C GLY A 15 -30.80 -12.03 -13.61
N THR A 16 -30.99 -13.35 -13.56
CA THR A 16 -30.65 -14.28 -14.64
C THR A 16 -31.92 -14.86 -15.25
N LEU A 17 -32.04 -14.81 -16.57
CA LEU A 17 -33.08 -15.49 -17.34
C LEU A 17 -32.41 -16.42 -18.36
N GLY A 18 -32.43 -17.72 -18.07
CA GLY A 18 -31.71 -18.72 -18.86
C GLY A 18 -30.21 -18.41 -18.97
N ASP A 19 -29.74 -18.20 -20.19
CA ASP A 19 -28.34 -17.89 -20.52
C ASP A 19 -28.05 -16.38 -20.60
N VAL A 20 -29.01 -15.53 -20.21
CA VAL A 20 -28.90 -14.06 -20.24
C VAL A 20 -28.98 -13.49 -18.82
N VAL A 21 -28.16 -12.49 -18.53
CA VAL A 21 -28.13 -11.77 -17.26
C VAL A 21 -28.46 -10.31 -17.52
N PHE A 22 -29.45 -9.79 -16.82
CA PHE A 22 -29.81 -8.37 -16.78
C PHE A 22 -28.91 -7.66 -15.77
N ARG A 23 -28.08 -6.73 -16.25
CA ARG A 23 -27.18 -5.93 -15.42
C ARG A 23 -27.55 -4.46 -15.52
N ARG A 24 -27.49 -3.74 -14.40
CA ARG A 24 -27.59 -2.27 -14.40
C ARG A 24 -26.18 -1.69 -14.46
N MET A 25 -25.90 -0.90 -15.48
CA MET A 25 -24.64 -0.17 -15.64
C MET A 25 -24.94 1.27 -16.01
N HIS A 26 -24.46 2.22 -15.22
CA HIS A 26 -24.67 3.67 -15.43
C HIS A 26 -26.14 4.04 -15.70
N GLY A 27 -27.07 3.46 -14.93
CA GLY A 27 -28.52 3.71 -15.07
C GLY A 27 -29.22 2.97 -16.22
N LYS A 28 -28.48 2.28 -17.10
CA LYS A 28 -29.03 1.53 -18.24
C LYS A 28 -29.09 0.03 -17.94
N ILE A 29 -30.03 -0.67 -18.57
CA ILE A 29 -30.12 -2.14 -18.53
C ILE A 29 -29.31 -2.72 -19.68
N VAL A 30 -28.35 -3.58 -19.32
CA VAL A 30 -27.43 -4.26 -20.23
C VAL A 30 -27.67 -5.76 -20.15
N LEU A 31 -27.84 -6.38 -21.32
CA LEU A 31 -28.00 -7.81 -21.47
C LEU A 31 -26.65 -8.44 -21.81
N CYS A 32 -26.22 -9.36 -20.96
CA CYS A 32 -24.97 -10.11 -21.12
C CYS A 32 -25.23 -11.61 -21.09
N LYS A 33 -24.41 -12.37 -21.82
CA LYS A 33 -24.39 -13.83 -21.65
C LYS A 33 -23.99 -14.18 -20.21
N ARG A 34 -24.59 -15.23 -19.67
CA ARG A 34 -24.26 -15.76 -18.34
C ARG A 34 -22.76 -16.05 -18.25
N PRO A 35 -22.05 -15.47 -17.26
CA PRO A 35 -20.64 -15.78 -17.07
C PRO A 35 -20.47 -17.28 -16.80
N ARG A 36 -19.51 -17.90 -17.48
CA ARG A 36 -19.09 -19.28 -17.21
C ARG A 36 -17.74 -19.25 -16.49
N PRO A 37 -17.47 -20.20 -15.58
CA PRO A 37 -16.14 -20.35 -15.01
C PRO A 37 -15.09 -20.47 -16.12
N SER A 38 -13.93 -19.82 -15.95
CA SER A 38 -12.80 -20.01 -16.86
C SER A 38 -12.32 -21.46 -16.77
N SER A 39 -12.12 -22.11 -17.93
CA SER A 39 -11.45 -23.42 -18.01
C SER A 39 -9.92 -23.31 -17.92
N LYS A 40 -9.37 -22.10 -18.08
CA LYS A 40 -7.92 -21.87 -18.02
C LYS A 40 -7.46 -21.81 -16.56
N PRO A 41 -6.34 -22.50 -16.20
CA PRO A 41 -5.77 -22.40 -14.87
C PRO A 41 -5.32 -20.96 -14.58
N PRO A 42 -5.40 -20.50 -13.33
CA PRO A 42 -4.96 -19.17 -12.95
C PRO A 42 -3.43 -19.03 -13.11
N SER A 43 -2.98 -17.87 -13.57
CA SER A 43 -1.55 -17.51 -13.61
C SER A 43 -0.96 -17.35 -12.20
N ASN A 44 0.36 -17.52 -12.07
CA ASN A 44 1.09 -17.28 -10.82
C ASN A 44 0.83 -15.88 -10.24
N GLU A 45 0.76 -14.86 -11.10
CA GLU A 45 0.42 -13.49 -10.67
C GLU A 45 -1.00 -13.39 -10.11
N GLN A 46 -1.96 -14.10 -10.71
CA GLN A 46 -3.34 -14.13 -10.24
C GLN A 46 -3.45 -14.85 -8.89
N LEU A 47 -2.68 -15.93 -8.70
CA LEU A 47 -2.60 -16.63 -7.42
C LEU A 47 -1.98 -15.75 -6.34
N ALA A 48 -0.89 -15.05 -6.64
CA ALA A 48 -0.25 -14.10 -5.73
C ALA A 48 -1.21 -12.96 -5.34
N LEU A 49 -1.92 -12.39 -6.31
CA LEU A 49 -2.92 -11.34 -6.06
C LEU A 49 -4.07 -11.84 -5.17
N ARG A 50 -4.59 -13.04 -5.44
CA ARG A 50 -5.62 -13.68 -4.59
C ARG A 50 -5.12 -13.89 -3.17
N GLY A 51 -3.85 -14.30 -3.01
CA GLY A 51 -3.19 -14.44 -1.72
C GLY A 51 -3.15 -13.12 -0.95
N ARG A 52 -2.61 -12.06 -1.56
CA ARG A 52 -2.57 -10.71 -0.96
C ARG A 52 -3.96 -10.20 -0.60
N PHE A 53 -4.94 -10.38 -1.48
CA PHE A 53 -6.31 -9.97 -1.24
C PHE A 53 -6.95 -10.72 -0.06
N ARG A 54 -6.68 -12.03 0.08
CA ARG A 54 -7.16 -12.82 1.23
C ARG A 54 -6.57 -12.30 2.54
N MET A 55 -5.27 -12.00 2.58
CA MET A 55 -4.62 -11.41 3.76
C MET A 55 -5.24 -10.05 4.11
N ALA A 56 -5.47 -9.20 3.11
CA ALA A 56 -6.11 -7.90 3.31
C ALA A 56 -7.54 -8.02 3.87
N GLN A 57 -8.33 -9.00 3.41
CA GLN A 57 -9.67 -9.28 3.97
C GLN A 57 -9.61 -9.70 5.43
N GLN A 58 -8.67 -10.57 5.79
CA GLN A 58 -8.49 -11.01 7.18
C GLN A 58 -8.14 -9.81 8.08
N TYR A 59 -7.21 -8.96 7.63
CA TYR A 59 -6.88 -7.72 8.34
C TYR A 59 -8.08 -6.80 8.49
N ALA A 60 -8.82 -6.53 7.41
CA ALA A 60 -10.00 -5.67 7.45
C ALA A 60 -11.08 -6.19 8.40
N GLY A 61 -11.29 -7.51 8.43
CA GLY A 61 -12.19 -8.17 9.37
C GLY A 61 -11.74 -7.98 10.83
N ARG A 62 -10.43 -8.11 11.10
CA ARG A 62 -9.85 -7.84 12.43
C ARG A 62 -9.98 -6.36 12.82
N ALA A 63 -9.71 -5.45 11.90
CA ALA A 63 -9.74 -4.01 12.13
C ALA A 63 -11.11 -3.49 12.60
N ILE A 64 -12.20 -4.11 12.15
CA ILE A 64 -13.57 -3.75 12.60
C ILE A 64 -13.86 -4.26 14.01
N LYS A 65 -13.37 -5.45 14.33
CA LYS A 65 -13.58 -6.10 15.63
C LYS A 65 -12.76 -5.44 16.74
N THR A 66 -11.59 -4.90 16.40
CA THR A 66 -10.70 -4.21 17.33
C THR A 66 -11.10 -2.74 17.49
N PRO A 67 -11.54 -2.27 18.68
CA PRO A 67 -12.01 -0.90 18.87
C PRO A 67 -10.97 0.18 18.54
N SER A 68 -9.70 -0.06 18.88
CA SER A 68 -8.60 0.88 18.61
C SER A 68 -8.35 1.08 17.11
N LEU A 69 -8.29 -0.02 16.33
CA LEU A 69 -8.14 0.05 14.87
C LEU A 69 -9.38 0.65 14.22
N ARG A 70 -10.58 0.28 14.67
CA ARG A 70 -11.83 0.85 14.17
C ARG A 70 -11.87 2.36 14.33
N ALA A 71 -11.45 2.89 15.48
CA ALA A 71 -11.42 4.32 15.76
C ALA A 71 -10.50 5.08 14.79
N VAL A 72 -9.34 4.49 14.44
CA VAL A 72 -8.38 5.06 13.48
C VAL A 72 -9.03 5.30 12.12
N TYR A 73 -9.80 4.33 11.60
CA TYR A 73 -10.45 4.44 10.29
C TYR A 73 -11.79 5.19 10.30
N ALA A 74 -12.46 5.29 11.47
CA ALA A 74 -13.82 5.84 11.57
C ALA A 74 -13.93 7.30 11.11
N SER A 75 -12.93 8.12 11.40
CA SER A 75 -12.91 9.54 11.00
C SER A 75 -12.87 9.71 9.48
N LYS A 76 -12.06 8.89 8.79
CA LYS A 76 -11.92 8.88 7.32
C LYS A 76 -13.13 8.23 6.65
N ALA A 77 -13.74 7.23 7.29
CA ALA A 77 -14.98 6.58 6.82
C ALA A 77 -16.11 7.60 6.69
N LYS A 78 -16.33 8.43 7.73
CA LYS A 78 -17.36 9.48 7.72
C LYS A 78 -17.15 10.51 6.60
N LYS A 79 -15.91 10.95 6.40
CA LYS A 79 -15.58 11.94 5.35
C LYS A 79 -15.74 11.43 3.93
N THR A 80 -15.52 10.13 3.70
CA THR A 80 -15.52 9.52 2.35
C THR A 80 -16.81 8.80 2.00
N GLY A 81 -17.76 8.66 2.94
CA GLY A 81 -18.97 7.85 2.76
C GLY A 81 -18.70 6.35 2.63
N ARG A 82 -17.48 5.89 2.91
CA ARG A 82 -17.08 4.47 2.82
C ARG A 82 -17.19 3.80 4.18
N THR A 83 -17.38 2.49 4.17
CA THR A 83 -17.36 1.70 5.40
C THR A 83 -15.93 1.58 5.94
N VAL A 84 -15.80 1.42 7.27
CA VAL A 84 -14.52 1.12 7.93
C VAL A 84 -13.84 -0.10 7.31
N TYR A 85 -14.63 -1.12 6.95
CA TYR A 85 -14.15 -2.33 6.26
C TYR A 85 -13.38 -1.99 4.99
N HIS A 86 -14.00 -1.21 4.09
CA HIS A 86 -13.39 -0.90 2.80
C HIS A 86 -12.13 -0.06 2.93
N LEU A 87 -12.07 0.84 3.92
CA LEU A 87 -10.85 1.61 4.18
C LEU A 87 -9.71 0.72 4.70
N ALA A 88 -9.98 -0.15 5.67
CA ALA A 88 -8.97 -1.07 6.18
C ALA A 88 -8.52 -2.09 5.12
N LEU A 89 -9.43 -2.54 4.26
CA LEU A 89 -9.13 -3.42 3.13
C LEU A 89 -8.23 -2.73 2.10
N GLN A 90 -8.54 -1.47 1.76
CA GLN A 90 -7.74 -0.68 0.83
C GLN A 90 -6.34 -0.43 1.40
N ASP A 91 -6.26 -0.08 2.69
CA ASP A 91 -5.02 0.14 3.42
C ASP A 91 -4.13 -1.11 3.36
N ALA A 92 -4.66 -2.27 3.77
CA ALA A 92 -3.93 -3.54 3.76
C ALA A 92 -3.57 -4.06 2.35
N SER A 93 -4.16 -3.51 1.29
CA SER A 93 -3.88 -3.95 -0.08
C SER A 93 -2.70 -3.22 -0.73
N VAL A 94 -2.21 -2.13 -0.15
CA VAL A 94 -1.21 -1.26 -0.77
C VAL A 94 -0.08 -0.99 0.22
N ALA A 95 1.13 -1.39 -0.16
CA ALA A 95 2.32 -1.14 0.65
C ALA A 95 2.74 0.36 0.60
N PRO A 96 3.44 0.86 1.62
CA PRO A 96 3.96 2.23 1.64
C PRO A 96 5.01 2.44 0.55
N ALA A 97 5.16 3.66 0.04
CA ALA A 97 6.14 3.99 -0.98
C ALA A 97 7.17 5.00 -0.46
N ILE A 98 8.46 4.62 -0.54
CA ILE A 98 9.59 5.53 -0.33
C ILE A 98 9.87 6.25 -1.65
N PHE A 99 9.70 7.58 -1.67
CA PHE A 99 9.76 8.37 -2.89
C PHE A 99 10.90 9.38 -2.93
N ARG A 100 11.49 9.75 -1.78
CA ARG A 100 12.66 10.62 -1.75
C ARG A 100 13.59 10.28 -0.58
N LEU A 101 14.89 10.39 -0.83
CA LEU A 101 15.95 10.16 0.15
C LEU A 101 17.00 11.26 0.04
N ILE A 102 17.36 11.83 1.19
CA ILE A 102 18.46 12.77 1.36
C ILE A 102 19.39 12.20 2.42
N THR A 103 20.64 11.93 2.06
CA THR A 103 21.68 11.51 3.01
C THR A 103 22.50 12.71 3.47
N GLY A 104 23.10 12.58 4.63
CA GLY A 104 23.90 13.61 5.30
C GLY A 104 24.08 13.18 6.77
N PRO A 105 24.49 14.09 7.66
CA PRO A 105 24.59 13.78 9.10
C PRO A 105 23.23 13.37 9.69
N ARG A 106 22.16 13.88 9.07
CA ARG A 106 20.77 13.48 9.27
C ARG A 106 20.22 12.90 7.99
N ILE A 107 19.87 11.62 8.01
CA ILE A 107 19.23 10.95 6.88
C ILE A 107 17.76 11.32 6.90
N ARG A 108 17.28 11.98 5.84
CA ARG A 108 15.88 12.36 5.67
C ARG A 108 15.23 11.46 4.63
N ILE A 109 14.20 10.74 5.06
CA ILE A 109 13.46 9.78 4.26
C ILE A 109 12.04 10.30 4.08
N TYR A 110 11.57 10.27 2.84
CA TYR A 110 10.20 10.63 2.53
C TYR A 110 9.43 9.40 2.08
N ALA A 111 8.45 9.03 2.89
CA ALA A 111 7.58 7.89 2.66
C ALA A 111 6.11 8.33 2.69
N ARG A 112 5.31 7.78 1.78
CA ARG A 112 3.87 8.04 1.71
C ARG A 112 3.11 6.73 1.63
N ASP A 113 1.90 6.77 2.15
CA ASP A 113 0.94 5.67 2.05
C ASP A 113 -0.47 6.25 1.88
N ASN A 114 -1.40 5.43 1.39
CA ASN A 114 -2.80 5.79 1.21
C ASN A 114 -3.49 6.15 2.55
N PHE A 115 -3.01 5.59 3.66
CA PHE A 115 -3.52 5.88 4.99
C PHE A 115 -2.45 6.53 5.87
N ARG A 116 -1.43 5.77 6.29
CA ARG A 116 -0.27 6.30 7.04
C ARG A 116 0.89 5.31 7.04
N VAL A 117 2.09 5.83 6.98
CA VAL A 117 3.30 5.08 7.34
C VAL A 117 3.36 4.99 8.87
N GLN A 118 3.50 3.78 9.41
CA GLN A 118 3.57 3.54 10.85
C GLN A 118 5.00 3.69 11.38
N ALA A 119 5.98 3.19 10.64
CA ALA A 119 7.38 3.23 11.04
C ALA A 119 8.31 3.23 9.82
N VAL A 120 9.48 3.83 10.00
CA VAL A 120 10.60 3.72 9.05
C VAL A 120 11.83 3.29 9.84
N SER A 121 12.46 2.20 9.45
CA SER A 121 13.71 1.71 10.03
C SER A 121 14.83 1.77 9.02
N ILE A 122 16.05 1.93 9.54
CA ILE A 122 17.27 1.99 8.76
C ILE A 122 18.25 0.95 9.31
N VAL A 123 18.95 0.28 8.40
CA VAL A 123 20.13 -0.53 8.67
C VAL A 123 21.23 -0.08 7.72
N ILE A 124 22.38 0.27 8.28
CA ILE A 124 23.59 0.64 7.56
C ILE A 124 24.57 -0.51 7.71
N VAL A 125 25.07 -1.00 6.58
CA VAL A 125 25.95 -2.17 6.50
C VAL A 125 27.26 -1.74 5.84
N THR A 126 28.39 -2.21 6.38
CA THR A 126 29.71 -1.96 5.79
C THR A 126 29.90 -2.76 4.49
N ALA A 127 30.93 -2.42 3.70
CA ALA A 127 31.29 -3.20 2.50
C ALA A 127 31.58 -4.70 2.80
N SER A 128 31.95 -5.04 4.04
CA SER A 128 32.17 -6.42 4.50
C SER A 128 30.89 -7.16 4.90
N GLY A 129 29.71 -6.52 4.82
CA GLY A 129 28.42 -7.11 5.19
C GLY A 129 28.09 -7.06 6.69
N SER A 130 28.89 -6.36 7.51
CA SER A 130 28.63 -6.20 8.94
C SER A 130 27.75 -4.98 9.21
N ILE A 131 26.84 -5.07 10.18
CA ILE A 131 25.98 -3.93 10.57
C ILE A 131 26.87 -2.85 11.20
N TRP A 132 26.91 -1.68 10.58
CA TRP A 132 27.55 -0.49 11.12
C TRP A 132 26.64 0.22 12.13
N GLU A 133 25.38 0.42 11.74
CA GLU A 133 24.40 1.13 12.55
C GLU A 133 22.98 0.72 12.16
N GLU A 134 22.08 0.61 13.14
CA GLU A 134 20.67 0.36 12.91
C GLU A 134 19.81 1.21 13.85
N GLY A 135 18.59 1.53 13.40
CA GLY A 135 17.64 2.22 14.25
C GLY A 135 16.35 2.65 13.55
N ALA A 136 15.42 3.16 14.36
CA ALA A 136 14.17 3.72 13.87
C ALA A 136 14.32 5.21 13.56
N ALA A 137 13.82 5.64 12.40
CA ALA A 137 13.69 7.04 12.07
C ALA A 137 12.52 7.66 12.82
N VAL A 138 12.64 8.95 13.14
CA VAL A 138 11.63 9.71 13.86
C VAL A 138 10.80 10.53 12.88
N GLN A 139 9.48 10.35 12.92
CA GLN A 139 8.56 11.15 12.12
C GLN A 139 8.63 12.62 12.53
N GLN A 140 8.77 13.50 11.54
CA GLN A 140 8.83 14.95 11.76
C GLN A 140 7.44 15.58 11.70
N ALA A 141 7.36 16.91 11.90
CA ALA A 141 6.12 17.68 11.77
C ALA A 141 5.44 17.47 10.39
N ASN A 142 6.24 17.33 9.33
CA ASN A 142 5.77 16.86 8.04
C ASN A 142 5.53 15.34 8.11
N ARG A 143 4.27 14.91 8.02
CA ARG A 143 3.87 13.49 8.14
C ARG A 143 4.56 12.53 7.15
N PHE A 144 5.08 13.05 6.04
CA PHE A 144 5.79 12.24 5.04
C PHE A 144 7.27 12.12 5.33
N GLU A 145 7.81 12.96 6.20
CA GLU A 145 9.23 13.09 6.47
C GLU A 145 9.61 12.34 7.75
N TRP A 146 10.63 11.51 7.61
CA TRP A 146 11.23 10.72 8.66
C TRP A 146 12.71 11.06 8.73
N THR A 147 13.24 11.30 9.92
CA THR A 147 14.65 11.66 10.09
C THR A 147 15.34 10.68 11.01
N TYR A 148 16.49 10.20 10.58
CA TYR A 148 17.41 9.43 11.39
C TYR A 148 18.70 10.22 11.56
N THR A 149 19.16 10.36 12.81
CA THR A 149 20.42 11.05 13.12
C THR A 149 21.49 9.99 13.35
N LEU A 150 22.57 10.06 12.58
CA LEU A 150 23.69 9.13 12.73
C LEU A 150 24.35 9.32 14.09
N LYS A 151 24.67 8.21 14.76
CA LYS A 151 25.49 8.24 15.98
C LYS A 151 26.96 8.45 15.65
N LYS A 152 27.42 7.88 14.52
CA LYS A 152 28.80 8.00 14.04
C LYS A 152 28.82 8.07 12.52
N LEU A 153 29.59 9.03 11.99
CA LEU A 153 29.80 9.14 10.55
C LEU A 153 30.57 7.91 10.02
N PRO A 154 30.06 7.23 8.98
CA PRO A 154 30.79 6.17 8.31
C PRO A 154 32.08 6.72 7.69
N GLN A 155 33.19 5.98 7.86
CA GLN A 155 34.50 6.35 7.30
C GLN A 155 34.76 5.75 5.92
N ALA A 156 33.93 4.80 5.51
CA ALA A 156 34.00 4.12 4.23
C ALA A 156 32.58 4.01 3.63
N ASP A 157 32.52 3.60 2.38
CA ASP A 157 31.26 3.39 1.67
C ASP A 157 30.44 2.29 2.36
N CYS A 158 29.15 2.53 2.49
CA CYS A 158 28.22 1.66 3.21
C CYS A 158 26.95 1.44 2.40
N THR A 159 26.33 0.29 2.59
CA THR A 159 25.01 -0.01 2.04
C THR A 159 23.94 0.42 3.04
N LEU A 160 23.02 1.25 2.58
CA LEU A 160 21.89 1.76 3.34
C LEU A 160 20.62 0.99 2.96
N HIS A 161 20.09 0.22 3.91
CA HIS A 161 18.79 -0.44 3.81
C HIS A 161 17.75 0.37 4.57
N ILE A 162 16.67 0.73 3.88
CA ILE A 162 15.55 1.50 4.44
C ILE A 162 14.30 0.65 4.31
N VAL A 163 13.56 0.48 5.40
CA VAL A 163 12.29 -0.25 5.40
C VAL A 163 11.19 0.66 5.95
N ALA A 164 10.19 0.97 5.12
CA ALA A 164 8.97 1.64 5.54
C ALA A 164 7.88 0.59 5.80
N THR A 165 7.15 0.74 6.90
CA THR A 165 6.06 -0.17 7.31
C THR A 165 4.77 0.61 7.52
N ASP A 166 3.65 0.12 7.00
CA ASP A 166 2.32 0.70 7.22
C ASP A 166 1.61 0.11 8.45
N LEU A 167 0.39 0.57 8.72
CA LEU A 167 -0.41 0.10 9.86
C LEU A 167 -0.85 -1.38 9.76
N PRO A 168 -1.24 -1.88 8.56
CA PRO A 168 -1.45 -3.31 8.32
C PRO A 168 -0.21 -4.20 8.44
N GLY A 169 0.99 -3.63 8.41
CA GLY A 169 2.26 -4.34 8.46
C GLY A 169 2.86 -4.67 7.08
N ASN A 170 2.35 -4.08 6.00
CA ASN A 170 3.03 -4.15 4.72
C ASN A 170 4.32 -3.32 4.78
N THR A 171 5.36 -3.86 4.17
CA THR A 171 6.68 -3.23 4.15
C THR A 171 7.11 -2.88 2.74
N THR A 172 7.98 -1.90 2.61
CA THR A 172 8.71 -1.60 1.38
C THR A 172 10.14 -1.25 1.72
N GLY A 173 11.05 -2.03 1.15
CA GLY A 173 12.49 -1.87 1.29
C GLY A 173 13.09 -1.06 0.14
N ARG A 174 14.11 -0.26 0.44
CA ARG A 174 15.07 0.24 -0.56
C ARG A 174 16.48 0.01 -0.06
N GLU A 175 17.37 -0.31 -0.99
CA GLU A 175 18.79 -0.53 -0.74
C GLU A 175 19.60 0.35 -1.68
N LEU A 176 20.58 1.07 -1.15
CA LEU A 176 21.49 1.92 -1.91
C LEU A 176 22.89 1.87 -1.32
N ILE A 177 23.90 1.85 -2.19
CA ILE A 177 25.29 2.07 -1.79
C ILE A 177 25.50 3.57 -1.64
N ILE A 178 25.93 4.01 -0.46
CA ILE A 178 26.14 5.42 -0.11
C ILE A 178 27.64 5.62 0.13
N PRO A 179 28.29 6.52 -0.62
CA PRO A 179 29.70 6.81 -0.39
C PRO A 179 29.88 7.57 0.93
N ALA A 180 31.03 7.42 1.58
CA ALA A 180 31.31 8.07 2.87
C ALA A 180 31.05 9.59 2.84
N ALA A 181 31.41 10.26 1.73
CA ALA A 181 31.21 11.70 1.54
C ALA A 181 29.73 12.13 1.53
N ALA A 182 28.80 11.25 1.12
CA ALA A 182 27.37 11.55 1.06
C ALA A 182 26.68 11.48 2.44
N PHE A 183 27.39 11.02 3.48
CA PHE A 183 26.98 11.18 4.88
C PHE A 183 27.44 12.51 5.49
N ILE A 184 28.34 13.23 4.81
CA ILE A 184 28.85 14.54 5.27
C ILE A 184 28.07 15.67 4.61
N ASN A 185 27.89 15.60 3.30
CA ASN A 185 27.17 16.60 2.51
C ASN A 185 25.75 16.13 2.19
N GLU A 186 24.77 17.03 2.29
CA GLU A 186 23.39 16.72 1.91
C GLU A 186 23.31 16.28 0.44
N THR A 187 23.04 14.99 0.23
CA THR A 187 23.00 14.39 -1.11
C THR A 187 21.63 13.80 -1.37
N ARG A 188 21.00 14.20 -2.48
CA ARG A 188 19.72 13.63 -2.94
C ARG A 188 19.99 12.42 -3.83
N HIS A 189 19.36 11.29 -3.53
CA HIS A 189 19.54 10.05 -4.30
C HIS A 189 18.44 9.79 -5.32
N PHE A 190 17.19 10.18 -5.03
CA PHE A 190 16.06 10.04 -5.95
C PHE A 190 14.88 10.90 -5.53
N GLY A 191 14.04 11.24 -6.52
CA GLY A 191 12.75 11.91 -6.39
C GLY A 191 12.74 13.41 -6.64
#